data_AF-A0AAV2SGF7-F1
#
_entry.id   AF-A0AAV2SGF7-F1
#
_cell.length_a   1.000
_cell.length_b   1.000
_cell.length_c   1.000
_cell.angle_alpha   90.00
_cell.angle_beta   90.00
_cell.angle_gamma   90.00
#
_symmetry.space_group_name_H-M   'P 1'
#
loop_
_entity.id
_entity.type
_entity.pdbx_description
1 polymer ?
#
loop_
_entity_poly.entity_id
_entity_poly.type
_entity_poly.pdbx_seq_one_letter_code
_entity_poly.pdbx_strand_id
1 'polypeptide(L)'
;MGGDTIQLIHKNSFQDSESEYANEKIFAIYHTKPSKGGGNTYLYTRKKFGWNYIDYTYWSMFSTPVTMIASGIVLPFQSVYLGFDDYLIGFIGSSTEMFKHVIEGTAPEGWYMYLGTIVIVVGFGVSASIRSSLTKLVSPDEIGGCLRCACSCRNIITSYW
;
A
#
# COMPACT_ATOMS: atom_id res chain seq x y z
N MET A 1 -49.31 -34.37 12.41
CA MET A 1 -49.33 -33.19 11.51
C MET A 1 -48.59 -31.96 12.06
N GLY A 2 -48.10 -31.94 13.31
CA GLY A 2 -47.38 -30.77 13.86
C GLY A 2 -45.85 -30.83 13.86
N GLY A 3 -45.24 -31.96 13.47
CA GLY A 3 -43.78 -32.13 13.47
C GLY A 3 -43.07 -31.45 12.29
N ASP A 4 -43.69 -31.47 11.11
CA ASP A 4 -43.08 -30.95 9.88
C ASP A 4 -43.06 -29.41 9.86
N THR A 5 -44.03 -28.76 10.52
CA THR A 5 -44.11 -27.30 10.59
C THR A 5 -43.00 -26.70 11.45
N ILE A 6 -42.62 -27.36 12.56
CA ILE A 6 -41.53 -26.88 13.43
C ILE A 6 -40.16 -26.99 12.74
N GLN A 7 -39.94 -28.06 11.97
CA GLN A 7 -38.70 -28.24 11.18
C GLN A 7 -38.58 -27.22 10.05
N LEU A 8 -39.70 -26.87 9.40
CA LEU A 8 -39.72 -25.83 8.36
C LEU A 8 -39.49 -24.42 8.93
N ILE A 9 -40.05 -24.12 10.11
CA ILE A 9 -39.81 -22.84 10.79
C ILE A 9 -38.34 -22.74 11.22
N HIS A 10 -37.77 -23.80 11.80
CA HIS A 10 -36.37 -23.81 12.23
C HIS A 10 -35.39 -23.69 11.05
N LYS A 11 -35.71 -24.30 9.90
CA LYS A 11 -34.90 -24.19 8.68
C LYS A 11 -34.97 -22.81 8.05
N ASN A 12 -36.15 -22.18 8.02
CA ASN A 12 -36.30 -20.81 7.52
C ASN A 12 -35.59 -19.79 8.42
N SER A 13 -35.69 -19.92 9.75
CA SER A 13 -34.97 -19.02 10.67
C SER A 13 -33.46 -19.12 10.55
N PHE A 14 -32.92 -20.30 10.21
CA PHE A 14 -31.49 -20.48 10.00
C PHE A 14 -31.04 -19.87 8.66
N GLN A 15 -31.84 -20.04 7.59
CA GLN A 15 -31.58 -19.48 6.27
C GLN A 15 -31.64 -17.93 6.26
N ASP A 16 -32.60 -17.36 7.00
CA ASP A 16 -32.74 -15.91 7.16
C ASP A 16 -31.52 -15.33 7.89
N SER A 17 -31.04 -16.02 8.93
CA SER A 17 -29.84 -15.62 9.66
C SER A 17 -28.59 -15.64 8.76
N GLU A 18 -28.38 -16.69 7.96
CA GLU A 18 -27.25 -16.74 7.02
C GLU A 18 -27.32 -15.65 5.95
N SER A 19 -28.52 -15.27 5.51
CA SER A 19 -28.71 -14.16 4.57
C SER A 19 -28.42 -12.79 5.22
N GLU A 20 -28.79 -12.61 6.48
CA GLU A 20 -28.52 -11.40 7.25
C GLU A 20 -27.02 -11.26 7.56
N TYR A 21 -26.35 -12.34 7.97
CA TYR A 21 -24.89 -12.37 8.14
C TYR A 21 -24.15 -12.18 6.80
N ALA A 22 -24.67 -12.70 5.69
CA ALA A 22 -24.09 -12.46 4.37
C ALA A 22 -24.25 -11.00 3.96
N ASN A 23 -25.40 -10.38 4.22
CA ASN A 23 -25.66 -8.98 3.93
C ASN A 23 -24.85 -8.04 4.83
N GLU A 24 -24.70 -8.35 6.12
CA GLU A 24 -23.81 -7.63 7.03
C GLU A 24 -22.34 -7.77 6.62
N LYS A 25 -21.90 -8.97 6.20
CA LYS A 25 -20.54 -9.16 5.67
C LYS A 25 -20.33 -8.41 4.36
N ILE A 26 -21.32 -8.41 3.47
CA ILE A 26 -21.29 -7.63 2.22
C ILE A 26 -21.27 -6.12 2.55
N PHE A 27 -22.09 -5.65 3.47
CA PHE A 27 -22.14 -4.26 3.93
C PHE A 27 -20.84 -3.82 4.63
N ALA A 28 -20.25 -4.69 5.45
CA ALA A 28 -18.93 -4.52 6.03
C ALA A 28 -17.86 -4.47 4.94
N ILE A 29 -17.89 -5.34 3.91
CA ILE A 29 -16.98 -5.28 2.76
C ILE A 29 -17.13 -3.95 1.99
N TYR A 30 -18.33 -3.38 1.89
CA TYR A 30 -18.55 -2.07 1.25
C TYR A 30 -17.99 -0.90 2.08
N HIS A 31 -18.13 -0.92 3.41
CA HIS A 31 -17.59 0.12 4.30
C HIS A 31 -16.11 -0.06 4.65
N THR A 32 -15.58 -1.28 4.56
CA THR A 32 -14.17 -1.64 4.77
C THR A 32 -13.47 -1.94 3.46
N LYS A 33 -13.81 -1.26 2.36
CA LYS A 33 -12.80 -1.06 1.32
C LYS A 33 -11.92 0.09 1.80
N PRO A 34 -10.79 -0.14 2.51
CA PRO A 34 -9.78 0.89 2.53
C PRO A 34 -9.49 1.15 1.05
N SER A 35 -9.68 2.41 0.64
CA SER A 35 -9.21 2.88 -0.65
C SER A 35 -7.73 2.54 -0.71
N LYS A 36 -7.42 1.41 -1.35
CA LYS A 36 -6.05 0.93 -1.54
C LYS A 36 -5.46 1.83 -2.61
N GLY A 37 -4.92 2.96 -2.16
CA GLY A 37 -4.15 3.89 -2.98
C GLY A 37 -4.95 5.14 -3.33
N GLY A 38 -4.71 6.20 -2.57
CA GLY A 38 -4.89 7.56 -3.09
C GLY A 38 -5.84 8.47 -2.33
N GLY A 39 -6.57 8.01 -1.31
CA GLY A 39 -7.56 8.85 -0.63
C GLY A 39 -6.97 10.15 -0.07
N ASN A 40 -5.86 10.05 0.65
CA ASN A 40 -5.22 11.19 1.31
C ASN A 40 -4.39 12.04 0.33
N THR A 41 -3.67 11.44 -0.62
CA THR A 41 -2.97 12.20 -1.69
C THR A 41 -3.95 12.89 -2.63
N TYR A 42 -5.09 12.29 -2.93
CA TYR A 42 -6.18 12.92 -3.70
C TYR A 42 -6.80 14.08 -2.91
N LEU A 43 -7.13 13.89 -1.62
CA LEU A 43 -7.67 14.96 -0.78
C LEU A 43 -6.64 16.10 -0.58
N TYR A 44 -5.35 15.78 -0.45
CA TYR A 44 -4.26 16.73 -0.35
C TYR A 44 -4.14 17.57 -1.63
N THR A 45 -4.04 16.92 -2.79
CA THR A 45 -3.93 17.59 -4.08
C THR A 45 -5.19 18.40 -4.42
N ARG A 46 -6.36 17.91 -4.03
CA ARG A 46 -7.63 18.66 -4.15
C ARG A 46 -7.66 19.89 -3.25
N LYS A 47 -7.21 19.80 -1.99
CA LYS A 47 -7.20 20.93 -1.05
C LYS A 47 -6.14 21.97 -1.40
N LYS A 48 -4.98 21.55 -1.90
CA LYS A 48 -3.84 22.42 -2.17
C LYS A 48 -3.85 23.03 -3.58
N PHE A 49 -4.18 22.23 -4.61
CA PHE A 49 -4.13 22.64 -6.01
C PHE A 49 -5.50 22.75 -6.67
N GLY A 50 -6.58 22.35 -5.99
CA GLY A 50 -7.92 22.33 -6.60
C GLY A 50 -8.08 21.28 -7.69
N TRP A 51 -7.24 20.25 -7.71
CA TRP A 51 -7.23 19.23 -8.77
C TRP A 51 -8.55 18.47 -8.90
N ASN A 52 -8.96 18.25 -10.15
CA ASN A 52 -10.08 17.38 -10.46
C ASN A 52 -9.63 15.91 -10.44
N TYR A 53 -10.61 15.00 -10.45
CA TYR A 53 -10.35 13.55 -10.52
C TYR A 53 -9.48 13.17 -11.72
N ILE A 54 -9.68 13.85 -12.85
CA ILE A 54 -8.96 13.60 -14.11
C ILE A 54 -7.47 13.91 -13.95
N ASP A 55 -7.12 15.05 -13.35
CA ASP A 55 -5.72 15.48 -13.17
C ASP A 55 -4.94 14.53 -12.25
N TYR A 56 -5.59 14.10 -11.16
CA TYR A 56 -5.03 13.10 -10.26
C TYR A 56 -4.81 11.76 -10.97
N THR A 57 -5.74 11.35 -11.84
CA THR A 57 -5.63 10.11 -12.61
C THR A 57 -4.44 10.17 -13.57
N TYR A 58 -4.21 11.29 -14.25
CA TYR A 58 -3.05 11.46 -15.12
C TYR A 58 -1.73 11.32 -14.35
N TRP A 59 -1.62 11.93 -13.16
CA TRP A 59 -0.44 11.76 -12.32
C TRP A 59 -0.26 10.31 -11.85
N SER A 60 -1.33 9.64 -11.43
CA SER A 60 -1.27 8.24 -11.00
C SER A 60 -0.90 7.28 -12.14
N MET A 61 -1.41 7.55 -13.35
CA MET A 61 -1.05 6.81 -14.56
C MET A 61 0.40 6.99 -14.95
N PHE A 62 1.02 8.12 -14.60
CA PHE A 62 2.45 8.33 -14.78
C PHE A 62 3.29 7.65 -13.67
N SER A 63 2.89 7.81 -12.40
CA SER A 63 3.69 7.32 -11.27
C SER A 63 3.75 5.81 -11.16
N THR A 64 2.65 5.11 -11.45
CA THR A 64 2.56 3.65 -11.38
C THR A 64 3.56 2.93 -12.31
N PRO A 65 3.59 3.18 -13.63
CA PRO A 65 4.55 2.52 -14.51
C PRO A 65 6.00 2.94 -14.21
N VAL A 66 6.24 4.20 -13.83
CA VAL A 66 7.59 4.67 -13.48
C VAL A 66 8.14 3.92 -12.27
N THR A 67 7.32 3.72 -11.24
CA THR A 67 7.71 2.94 -10.06
C THR A 67 7.85 1.44 -10.36
N MET A 68 7.03 0.88 -11.27
CA MET A 68 7.22 -0.49 -11.75
C MET A 68 8.56 -0.66 -12.47
N ILE A 69 8.91 0.26 -13.38
CA ILE A 69 10.20 0.24 -14.09
C ILE A 69 11.35 0.43 -13.11
N ALA A 70 11.21 1.33 -12.13
CA ALA A 70 12.21 1.53 -11.07
C ALA A 70 12.48 0.22 -10.32
N SER A 71 11.42 -0.50 -9.93
CA SER A 71 11.55 -1.80 -9.26
C SER A 71 12.22 -2.87 -10.12
N GLY A 72 12.03 -2.83 -11.43
CA GLY A 72 12.57 -3.82 -12.36
C GLY A 72 14.02 -3.56 -12.78
N ILE A 73 14.44 -2.29 -12.84
CA ILE A 73 15.74 -1.90 -13.38
C ILE A 73 16.66 -1.33 -12.29
N VAL A 74 16.16 -0.42 -11.45
CA VAL A 74 17.00 0.30 -10.48
C VAL A 74 17.44 -0.62 -9.34
N LEU A 75 16.54 -1.49 -8.87
CA LEU A 75 16.86 -2.50 -7.85
C LEU A 75 18.02 -3.44 -8.25
N PRO A 76 17.93 -4.18 -9.38
CA PRO A 76 19.02 -5.05 -9.79
C PRO A 76 20.26 -4.26 -10.19
N PHE A 77 20.11 -3.06 -10.75
CA PHE A 77 21.24 -2.18 -11.04
C PHE A 77 21.98 -1.80 -9.75
N GLN A 78 21.30 -1.40 -8.68
CA GLN A 78 21.93 -1.08 -7.39
C GLN A 78 22.61 -2.28 -6.75
N SER A 79 22.00 -3.47 -6.84
CA SER A 79 22.56 -4.68 -6.24
C SER A 79 23.79 -5.20 -7.02
N VAL A 80 23.73 -5.23 -8.35
CA VAL A 80 24.76 -5.84 -9.20
C VAL A 80 25.88 -4.87 -9.54
N TYR A 81 25.56 -3.60 -9.83
CA TYR A 81 26.55 -2.63 -10.31
C TYR A 81 27.36 -2.00 -9.17
N LEU A 82 26.75 -1.79 -8.00
CA LEU A 82 27.39 -1.08 -6.88
C LEU A 82 27.84 -1.99 -5.74
N GLY A 83 27.41 -3.26 -5.71
CA GLY A 83 27.75 -4.20 -4.64
C GLY A 83 27.38 -3.69 -3.24
N PHE A 84 26.39 -2.80 -3.15
CA PHE A 84 26.00 -2.20 -1.89
C PHE A 84 25.43 -3.24 -0.95
N ASP A 85 25.91 -3.22 0.30
CA ASP A 85 25.30 -3.98 1.39
C ASP A 85 23.83 -3.56 1.54
N ASP A 86 22.97 -4.49 1.96
CA ASP A 86 21.53 -4.28 2.10
C ASP A 86 21.23 -3.05 2.98
N TYR A 87 22.11 -2.76 3.94
CA TYR A 87 22.01 -1.59 4.80
C TYR A 87 22.13 -0.24 4.05
N LEU A 88 23.05 -0.13 3.09
CA LEU A 88 23.27 1.10 2.31
C LEU A 88 22.09 1.39 1.39
N ILE A 89 21.52 0.34 0.76
CA ILE A 89 20.32 0.44 -0.07
C ILE A 89 19.14 0.92 0.78
N GLY A 90 19.02 0.41 2.01
CA GLY A 90 18.03 0.90 2.99
C GLY A 90 18.19 2.39 3.29
N PHE A 91 19.42 2.84 3.58
CA PHE A 91 19.70 4.23 3.92
C PHE A 91 19.40 5.19 2.76
N ILE A 92 19.87 4.87 1.55
CA ILE A 92 19.63 5.68 0.34
C ILE A 92 18.13 5.71 0.01
N GLY A 93 17.44 4.59 0.17
CA GLY A 93 16.00 4.51 0.00
C GLY A 93 15.25 5.45 0.93
N SER A 94 15.54 5.37 2.24
CA SER A 94 14.91 6.23 3.25
C SER A 94 15.24 7.71 3.07
N SER A 95 16.48 8.07 2.71
CA SER A 95 16.82 9.47 2.44
C SER A 95 16.02 10.02 1.25
N THR A 96 15.88 9.21 0.20
CA THR A 96 15.17 9.60 -1.02
C THR A 96 13.66 9.76 -0.77
N GLU A 97 13.05 8.87 0.03
CA GLU A 97 11.66 9.03 0.48
C GLU A 97 11.47 10.32 1.29
N MET A 98 12.41 10.64 2.18
CA MET A 98 12.37 11.91 2.93
C MET A 98 12.39 13.11 2.00
N PHE A 99 13.29 13.14 1.01
CA PHE A 99 13.35 14.22 0.01
C PHE A 99 12.07 14.33 -0.82
N LYS A 100 11.48 13.21 -1.24
CA LYS A 100 10.20 13.21 -1.96
C LYS A 100 9.10 13.90 -1.15
N HIS A 101 8.95 13.53 0.12
CA HIS A 101 7.92 14.12 0.98
C HIS A 101 8.16 15.62 1.23
N VAL A 102 9.42 16.06 1.32
CA VAL A 102 9.74 17.48 1.41
C VAL A 102 9.31 18.21 0.13
N ILE A 103 9.66 17.69 -1.05
CA ILE A 103 9.32 18.30 -2.34
C ILE A 103 7.80 18.39 -2.53
N GLU A 104 7.06 17.31 -2.26
CA GLU A 104 5.60 17.29 -2.34
C GLU A 104 4.93 18.18 -1.29
N GLY A 105 5.54 18.30 -0.10
CA GLY A 105 5.09 19.18 0.98
C GLY A 105 5.27 20.66 0.63
N THR A 106 6.38 21.03 -0.02
CA THR A 106 6.67 22.42 -0.42
C THR A 106 6.10 22.78 -1.80
N ALA A 107 5.47 21.85 -2.51
CA ALA A 107 5.01 22.05 -3.89
C ALA A 107 4.10 23.29 -4.05
N PRO A 108 4.53 24.32 -4.82
CA PRO A 108 3.69 25.47 -5.17
C PRO A 108 2.79 25.20 -6.37
N GLU A 109 3.15 24.24 -7.22
CA GLU A 109 2.39 23.83 -8.40
C GLU A 109 2.30 22.30 -8.51
N GLY A 110 1.36 21.82 -9.33
CA GLY A 110 1.09 20.39 -9.48
C GLY A 110 2.20 19.57 -10.16
N TRP A 111 3.09 20.22 -10.93
CA TRP A 111 4.18 19.52 -11.62
C TRP A 111 5.27 19.00 -10.67
N TYR A 112 5.38 19.56 -9.47
CA TYR A 112 6.32 19.09 -8.44
C TYR A 112 6.00 17.66 -7.97
N MET A 113 4.74 17.22 -8.11
CA MET A 113 4.35 15.83 -7.85
C MET A 113 4.99 14.84 -8.85
N TYR A 114 5.30 15.29 -10.07
CA TYR A 114 6.01 14.47 -11.07
C TYR A 114 7.50 14.42 -10.78
N LEU A 115 8.09 15.54 -10.32
CA LEU A 115 9.48 15.55 -9.85
C LEU A 115 9.68 14.61 -8.65
N GLY A 116 8.75 14.62 -7.68
CA GLY A 116 8.80 13.70 -6.55
C GLY A 116 8.88 12.25 -7.00
N THR A 117 8.05 11.86 -7.98
CA THR A 117 8.08 10.52 -8.59
C THR A 117 9.45 10.18 -9.20
N ILE A 118 10.12 11.13 -9.85
CA ILE A 118 11.45 10.89 -10.43
C ILE A 118 12.50 10.72 -9.34
N VAL A 119 12.44 11.50 -8.27
CA VAL A 119 13.37 11.40 -7.14
C VAL A 119 13.26 10.02 -6.49
N ILE A 120 12.03 9.54 -6.21
CA ILE A 120 11.83 8.23 -5.56
C ILE A 120 12.30 7.04 -6.40
N VAL A 121 12.41 7.16 -7.73
CA VAL A 121 12.95 6.10 -8.60
C VAL A 121 14.34 5.66 -8.14
N VAL A 122 15.18 6.59 -7.68
CA VAL A 122 16.54 6.31 -7.22
C VAL A 122 16.56 5.54 -5.89
N GLY A 123 15.58 5.81 -5.02
CA GLY A 123 15.44 5.15 -3.72
C GLY A 123 14.59 3.88 -3.74
N PHE A 124 14.17 3.44 -4.94
CA PHE A 124 13.23 2.33 -5.06
C PHE A 124 13.93 1.02 -4.72
N GLY A 125 13.74 0.56 -3.48
CA GLY A 125 14.37 -0.67 -3.01
C GLY A 125 14.41 -0.91 -1.51
N VAL A 126 14.05 0.10 -0.71
CA VAL A 126 14.01 0.00 0.76
C VAL A 126 13.18 -1.18 1.27
N SER A 127 12.08 -1.53 0.58
CA SER A 127 11.25 -2.67 0.98
C SER A 127 11.92 -4.01 0.72
N ALA A 128 12.78 -4.11 -0.29
CA ALA A 128 13.55 -5.31 -0.58
C ALA A 128 14.71 -5.46 0.41
N SER A 129 15.41 -4.37 0.73
CA SER A 129 16.54 -4.39 1.66
C SER A 129 16.14 -4.68 3.11
N ILE A 130 14.97 -4.20 3.57
CA ILE A 130 14.43 -4.58 4.88
C ILE A 130 14.19 -6.10 4.93
N ARG A 131 13.63 -6.68 3.86
CA ARG A 131 13.36 -8.12 3.80
C ARG A 131 14.65 -8.94 3.83
N SER A 132 15.65 -8.58 3.04
CA SER A 132 16.94 -9.28 3.02
C SER A 132 17.69 -9.15 4.35
N SER A 133 17.66 -7.95 4.96
CA SER A 133 18.26 -7.73 6.28
C SER A 133 17.59 -8.57 7.37
N LEU A 134 16.25 -8.62 7.38
CA LEU A 134 15.49 -9.45 8.34
C LEU A 134 15.82 -10.94 8.19
N THR A 135 15.95 -11.45 6.96
CA THR A 135 16.29 -12.85 6.73
C THR A 135 17.70 -13.23 7.21
N LYS A 136 18.61 -12.26 7.35
CA LYS A 136 19.97 -12.48 7.87
C LYS A 136 20.02 -12.43 9.40
N LEU A 137 19.08 -11.74 10.05
CA LEU A 137 19.06 -11.49 11.50
C LEU A 137 18.20 -12.50 12.29
N VAL A 138 17.20 -13.12 11.65
CA VAL A 138 16.19 -13.96 12.30
C VAL A 138 16.37 -15.44 11.96
N SER A 139 16.21 -16.30 12.97
CA SER A 139 16.23 -17.75 12.82
C SER A 139 15.11 -18.24 11.88
N PRO A 140 15.32 -19.29 11.07
CA PRO A 140 14.40 -19.73 10.02
C PRO A 140 12.94 -19.93 10.46
N ASP A 141 12.74 -20.40 11.70
CA ASP A 141 11.42 -20.69 12.26
C ASP A 141 10.57 -19.44 12.55
N GLU A 142 11.19 -18.26 12.71
CA GLU A 142 10.51 -17.01 13.09
C GLU A 142 10.41 -15.97 11.97
N ILE A 143 11.07 -16.18 10.82
CA ILE A 143 11.14 -15.23 9.70
C ILE A 143 9.73 -14.84 9.23
N GLY A 144 8.84 -15.83 9.12
CA GLY A 144 7.46 -15.59 8.70
C GLY A 144 6.72 -14.67 9.67
N GLY A 145 6.98 -14.77 10.97
CA GLY A 145 6.40 -13.89 11.99
C GLY A 145 6.86 -12.45 11.83
N CYS A 146 8.17 -12.25 11.72
CA CYS A 146 8.77 -10.92 11.58
C CYS A 146 8.31 -10.22 10.28
N LEU A 147 8.29 -10.95 9.16
CA LEU A 147 7.82 -10.41 7.88
C LEU A 147 6.34 -10.00 7.93
N ARG A 148 5.49 -10.78 8.61
CA ARG A 148 4.08 -10.44 8.82
C ARG A 148 3.93 -9.13 9.59
N CYS A 149 4.69 -8.94 10.67
CA CYS A 149 4.70 -7.70 11.45
C CYS A 149 5.15 -6.50 10.60
N ALA A 150 6.24 -6.66 9.82
CA ALA A 150 6.73 -5.61 8.94
C ALA A 150 5.70 -5.18 7.88
N CYS A 151 4.98 -6.15 7.29
CA CYS A 151 3.89 -5.88 6.37
C CYS A 151 2.70 -5.16 7.05
N SER A 152 2.36 -5.56 8.28
CA SER A 152 1.30 -4.90 9.06
C SER A 152 1.65 -3.44 9.35
N CYS A 153 2.86 -3.16 9.86
CA CYS A 153 3.33 -1.80 10.12
C CYS A 153 3.30 -0.94 8.86
N ARG A 154 3.74 -1.47 7.72
CA ARG A 154 3.69 -0.75 6.45
C ARG A 154 2.25 -0.42 6.03
N ASN A 155 1.33 -1.37 6.18
CA ASN A 155 -0.08 -1.15 5.86
C ASN A 155 -0.72 -0.08 6.75
N ILE A 156 -0.36 -0.05 8.04
CA ILE A 156 -0.80 0.98 8.98
C ILE A 156 -0.32 2.35 8.51
N ILE A 157 0.97 2.49 8.17
CA ILE A 157 1.53 3.78 7.68
C ILE A 157 0.84 4.24 6.40
N THR A 158 0.63 3.34 5.43
CA THR A 158 -0.10 3.65 4.19
C THR A 158 -1.56 4.03 4.45
N SER A 159 -2.15 3.61 5.56
CA SER A 159 -3.53 3.97 5.92
C SER A 159 -3.63 5.39 6.50
N TYR A 160 -2.55 5.94 7.05
CA TYR A 160 -2.48 7.31 7.59
C TYR A 160 -1.99 8.36 6.58
N TRP A 161 -1.60 7.93 5.37
CA TRP A 161 -1.09 8.74 4.27
C TRP A 161 -1.89 8.58 2.98
#